data_AF-A0A9E2FB58-F1
#
_entry.id   AF-A0A9E2FB58-F1
#
_cell.length_a   1.000
_cell.length_b   1.000
_cell.length_c   1.000
_cell.angle_alpha   90.00
_cell.angle_beta   90.00
_cell.angle_gamma   90.00
#
_symmetry.space_group_name_H-M   'P 1'
#
loop_
_entity.id
_entity.type
_entity.pdbx_description
1 polymer ?
#
loop_
_entity_poly.entity_id
_entity_poly.type
_entity_poly.pdbx_seq_one_letter_code
_entity_poly.pdbx_strand_id
1 'polypeptide(L)'
;MHTCLPPTDAIEEWLNCYPSFKGSYGHLLLEQKEDPPPDLAGSLVPYFESAHEDARKYFSEQIGIDLHPDSDGVQNEAELLYPRCLPVSARRGLFGEVMAGMLTEQYTYIGKHEWDVPIFLFRYHADVEKYLFDLSRNDTRTRQVFGRFGSDFLGLCLDYEGNVIRFIAGEAKWRDKLNAGTIETLMLGSWVTDRETGERARSGKGVWFEVNRDTPVPHGLRQLQRLLRERDPGGHSAAILSLDKALALRNPVPIPRTNLILIAGNDVPSRDERMSLIPWQEMPKEYTAPNDLQVVELILKDGGDLIDQIYDTLWS
;
A
#
# COMPACT_ATOMS: atom_id res chain seq x y z
N MET A 1 -1.57 2.47 16.75
CA MET A 1 -2.70 2.46 15.80
C MET A 1 -2.41 3.53 14.78
N HIS A 2 -2.89 3.39 13.55
CA HIS A 2 -2.96 4.53 12.64
C HIS A 2 -4.14 5.40 13.08
N THR A 3 -3.91 6.71 13.24
CA THR A 3 -4.91 7.63 13.80
C THR A 3 -4.93 8.98 13.09
N CYS A 4 -4.05 9.19 12.10
CA CYS A 4 -3.98 10.42 11.35
C CYS A 4 -4.90 10.31 10.13
N LEU A 5 -5.85 11.23 10.00
CA LEU A 5 -6.71 11.27 8.81
C LEU A 5 -5.93 11.76 7.58
N PRO A 6 -6.36 11.40 6.36
CA PRO A 6 -5.79 11.95 5.15
C PRO A 6 -5.80 13.50 5.17
N PRO A 7 -4.73 14.16 4.68
CA PRO A 7 -4.70 15.63 4.57
C PRO A 7 -5.54 16.08 3.37
N THR A 8 -6.87 16.08 3.55
CA THR A 8 -7.88 16.33 2.51
C THR A 8 -7.58 17.59 1.69
N ASP A 9 -7.36 18.74 2.34
CA ASP A 9 -7.12 20.01 1.63
C ASP A 9 -5.88 19.93 0.74
N ALA A 10 -4.77 19.36 1.25
CA ALA A 10 -3.54 19.21 0.48
C ALA A 10 -3.71 18.24 -0.70
N ILE A 11 -4.46 17.16 -0.53
CA ILE A 11 -4.75 16.19 -1.61
C ILE A 11 -5.62 16.84 -2.68
N GLU A 12 -6.66 17.59 -2.29
CA GLU A 12 -7.57 18.28 -3.21
C GLU A 12 -6.86 19.39 -3.97
N GLU A 13 -5.90 20.09 -3.35
CA GLU A 13 -5.04 21.06 -4.04
C GLU A 13 -4.03 20.38 -4.96
N TRP A 14 -3.54 19.18 -4.61
CA TRP A 14 -2.52 18.45 -5.36
C TRP A 14 -3.05 17.70 -6.59
N LEU A 15 -4.22 17.06 -6.52
CA LEU A 15 -4.66 16.09 -7.52
C LEU A 15 -5.96 16.50 -8.23
N ASN A 16 -5.99 16.31 -9.54
CA ASN A 16 -7.23 16.21 -10.31
C ASN A 16 -7.78 14.80 -10.19
N CYS A 17 -9.10 14.67 -10.07
CA CYS A 17 -9.78 13.40 -9.84
C CYS A 17 -10.80 13.10 -10.93
N TYR A 18 -10.72 11.90 -11.51
CA TYR A 18 -11.58 11.45 -12.60
C TYR A 18 -12.15 10.04 -12.33
N PRO A 19 -13.24 9.93 -11.56
CA PRO A 19 -13.84 8.65 -11.21
C PRO A 19 -14.73 8.07 -12.32
N SER A 20 -14.82 6.74 -12.39
CA SER A 20 -15.72 5.98 -13.25
C SER A 20 -16.20 4.74 -12.51
N PHE A 21 -17.50 4.43 -12.61
CA PHE A 21 -18.11 3.26 -11.98
C PHE A 21 -19.04 2.56 -12.98
N LYS A 22 -18.81 1.26 -13.22
CA LYS A 22 -19.65 0.42 -14.09
C LYS A 22 -19.78 -0.98 -13.52
N GLY A 23 -20.99 -1.33 -13.08
CA GLY A 23 -21.24 -2.65 -12.47
C GLY A 23 -20.44 -2.83 -11.18
N SER A 24 -19.61 -3.88 -11.12
CA SER A 24 -18.67 -4.18 -10.03
C SER A 24 -17.25 -3.64 -10.27
N TYR A 25 -17.08 -2.74 -11.24
CA TYR A 25 -15.80 -2.12 -11.55
C TYR A 25 -15.82 -0.62 -11.25
N GLY A 26 -14.90 -0.18 -10.40
CA GLY A 26 -14.55 1.22 -10.18
C GLY A 26 -13.15 1.51 -10.71
N HIS A 27 -12.99 2.68 -11.31
CA HIS A 27 -11.70 3.19 -11.75
C HIS A 27 -11.58 4.65 -11.33
N LEU A 28 -10.45 4.99 -10.71
CA LEU A 28 -10.11 6.34 -10.32
C LEU A 28 -8.78 6.75 -10.95
N LEU A 29 -8.83 7.69 -11.89
CA LEU A 29 -7.62 8.32 -12.42
C LEU A 29 -7.35 9.60 -11.62
N LEU A 30 -6.14 9.69 -11.06
CA LEU A 30 -5.62 10.84 -10.32
C LEU A 30 -4.42 11.40 -11.07
N GLU A 31 -4.44 12.69 -11.36
CA GLU A 31 -3.35 13.38 -12.04
C GLU A 31 -2.87 14.56 -11.21
N GLN A 32 -1.56 14.68 -11.02
CA GLN A 32 -0.97 15.83 -10.35
C GLN A 32 -1.25 17.13 -11.12
N LYS A 33 -1.73 18.15 -10.40
CA LYS A 33 -1.93 19.50 -10.92
C LYS A 33 -0.60 20.20 -11.24
N GLU A 34 -0.66 21.27 -12.05
CA GLU A 34 0.52 22.02 -12.45
C GLU A 34 1.22 22.70 -11.27
N ASP A 35 0.44 23.28 -10.37
CA ASP A 35 0.92 24.00 -9.18
C ASP A 35 0.51 23.23 -7.91
N PRO A 36 1.29 22.21 -7.48
CA PRO A 36 1.02 21.53 -6.21
C PRO A 36 1.27 22.46 -5.02
N PRO A 37 0.73 22.13 -3.82
CA PRO A 37 1.02 22.88 -2.61
C PRO A 37 2.53 23.08 -2.39
N PRO A 38 2.99 24.28 -2.00
CA PRO A 38 4.42 24.57 -1.83
C PRO A 38 5.14 23.65 -0.84
N ASP A 39 4.43 23.14 0.16
CA ASP A 39 4.93 22.14 1.12
C ASP A 39 4.04 20.89 1.13
N LEU A 40 3.89 20.28 -0.05
CA LEU A 40 3.14 19.03 -0.20
C LEU A 40 3.74 17.92 0.66
N ALA A 41 5.07 17.77 0.68
CA ALA A 41 5.74 16.74 1.47
C ALA A 41 5.43 16.90 2.96
N GLY A 42 5.60 18.10 3.53
CA GLY A 42 5.28 18.37 4.94
C GLY A 42 3.81 18.14 5.28
N SER A 43 2.90 18.39 4.33
CA SER A 43 1.47 18.10 4.51
C SER A 43 1.16 16.59 4.56
N LEU A 44 1.95 15.75 3.89
CA LEU A 44 1.79 14.30 3.85
C LEU A 44 2.50 13.59 5.02
N VAL A 45 3.59 14.16 5.54
CA VAL A 45 4.43 13.57 6.60
C VAL A 45 3.62 13.06 7.80
N PRO A 46 2.66 13.79 8.40
CA PRO A 46 1.91 13.30 9.56
C PRO A 46 1.16 11.97 9.31
N TYR A 47 0.58 11.82 8.11
CA TYR A 47 -0.10 10.58 7.72
C TYR A 47 0.90 9.43 7.57
N PHE A 48 2.04 9.69 6.92
CA PHE A 48 3.12 8.71 6.74
C PHE A 48 3.74 8.28 8.07
N GLU A 49 4.00 9.22 8.99
CA GLU A 49 4.50 8.91 10.33
C GLU A 49 3.53 8.02 11.09
N SER A 50 2.22 8.34 11.07
CA SER A 50 1.20 7.53 11.71
C SER A 50 1.11 6.13 11.08
N ALA A 51 1.25 6.02 9.75
CA ALA A 51 1.26 4.74 9.05
C ALA A 51 2.45 3.84 9.47
N HIS A 52 3.62 4.44 9.67
CA HIS A 52 4.86 3.74 10.00
C HIS A 52 5.10 3.55 11.50
N GLU A 53 4.36 4.23 12.37
CA GLU A 53 4.61 4.32 13.82
C GLU A 53 4.71 2.94 14.49
N ASP A 54 3.81 2.01 14.15
CA ASP A 54 3.81 0.65 14.71
C ASP A 54 5.09 -0.12 14.37
N ALA A 55 5.47 -0.10 13.10
CA ALA A 55 6.66 -0.79 12.61
C ALA A 55 7.95 -0.16 13.14
N ARG A 56 8.00 1.17 13.22
CA ARG A 56 9.13 1.89 13.82
C ARG A 56 9.36 1.45 15.27
N LYS A 57 8.31 1.48 16.10
CA LYS A 57 8.37 1.03 17.51
C LYS A 57 8.81 -0.42 17.61
N TYR A 58 8.19 -1.31 16.83
CA TYR A 58 8.51 -2.74 16.83
C TYR A 58 9.97 -3.01 16.43
N PHE A 59 10.45 -2.44 15.32
CA PHE A 59 11.81 -2.69 14.85
C PHE A 59 12.87 -2.08 15.74
N SER A 60 12.66 -0.88 16.28
CA SER A 60 13.57 -0.27 17.26
C SER A 60 13.74 -1.15 18.50
N GLU A 61 12.65 -1.73 19.03
CA GLU A 61 12.71 -2.69 20.13
C GLU A 61 13.52 -3.95 19.76
N GLN A 62 13.35 -4.49 18.54
CA GLN A 62 14.09 -5.68 18.10
C GLN A 62 15.61 -5.47 17.96
N ILE A 63 16.03 -4.25 17.63
CA ILE A 63 17.46 -3.92 17.50
C ILE A 63 18.06 -3.27 18.75
N GLY A 64 17.25 -3.06 19.79
CA GLY A 64 17.67 -2.53 21.09
C GLY A 64 17.89 -1.02 21.12
N ILE A 65 17.25 -0.27 20.21
CA ILE A 65 17.26 1.20 20.22
C ILE A 65 16.09 1.71 21.05
N ASP A 66 16.37 2.55 22.05
CA ASP A 66 15.35 3.25 22.81
C ASP A 66 14.89 4.50 22.05
N LEU A 67 13.58 4.63 21.85
CA LEU A 67 12.98 5.80 21.19
C LEU A 67 12.60 6.90 22.19
N HIS A 68 12.90 6.73 23.49
CA HIS A 68 12.57 7.72 24.50
C HIS A 68 13.36 9.02 24.29
N PRO A 69 12.72 10.20 24.40
CA PRO A 69 13.37 11.50 24.14
C PRO A 69 14.54 11.79 25.10
N ASP A 70 14.52 11.20 26.30
CA ASP A 70 15.59 11.33 27.30
C ASP A 70 16.65 10.20 27.23
N SER A 71 16.60 9.35 26.21
CA SER A 71 17.64 8.34 26.02
C SER A 71 18.96 9.02 25.61
N ASP A 72 20.09 8.57 26.18
CA ASP A 72 21.44 9.04 25.83
C ASP A 72 21.88 8.48 24.45
N GLY A 73 20.98 8.51 23.47
CA GLY A 73 21.13 7.86 22.17
C GLY A 73 22.47 8.20 21.53
N VAL A 74 23.16 7.18 21.03
CA VAL A 74 24.44 7.38 20.35
C VAL A 74 24.16 8.05 19.00
N GLN A 75 24.93 9.09 18.61
CA GLN A 75 24.77 9.81 17.34
C GLN A 75 24.70 8.89 16.09
N ASN A 76 25.22 7.66 16.17
CA ASN A 76 25.18 6.65 15.10
C ASN A 76 23.88 5.83 15.01
N GLU A 77 22.93 6.00 15.94
CA GLU A 77 21.68 5.22 15.94
C GLU A 77 20.65 5.77 14.95
N ALA A 78 20.73 7.05 14.61
CA ALA A 78 19.77 7.72 13.71
C ALA A 78 19.73 7.08 12.31
N GLU A 79 20.88 6.61 11.80
CA GLU A 79 20.98 5.94 10.49
C GLU A 79 20.37 4.53 10.48
N LEU A 80 20.17 3.94 11.66
CA LEU A 80 19.56 2.62 11.85
C LEU A 80 18.04 2.70 12.03
N LEU A 81 17.47 3.90 12.14
CA LEU A 81 16.05 4.08 12.41
C LEU A 81 15.19 3.84 11.17
N TYR A 82 14.26 2.89 11.31
CA TYR A 82 13.20 2.65 10.33
C TYR A 82 12.30 3.90 10.16
N PRO A 83 11.86 4.23 8.94
CA PRO A 83 12.16 3.61 7.65
C PRO A 83 13.35 4.27 6.91
N ARG A 84 14.02 5.27 7.49
CA ARG A 84 15.13 6.01 6.86
C ARG A 84 16.31 5.10 6.50
N CYS A 85 16.58 4.10 7.30
CA CYS A 85 17.60 3.08 7.04
C CYS A 85 17.32 2.21 5.78
N LEU A 86 16.11 2.25 5.22
CA LEU A 86 15.72 1.35 4.15
C LEU A 86 16.26 1.79 2.79
N PRO A 87 16.60 0.84 1.90
CA PRO A 87 16.92 1.14 0.51
C PRO A 87 15.78 1.87 -0.21
N VAL A 88 16.12 2.74 -1.17
CA VAL A 88 15.16 3.53 -1.97
C VAL A 88 14.05 2.67 -2.55
N SER A 89 14.35 1.48 -3.09
CA SER A 89 13.35 0.57 -3.66
C SER A 89 12.30 0.13 -2.62
N ALA A 90 12.68 -0.06 -1.37
CA ALA A 90 11.76 -0.42 -0.29
C ALA A 90 10.90 0.79 0.11
N ARG A 91 11.48 2.00 0.21
CA ARG A 91 10.73 3.24 0.47
C ARG A 91 9.68 3.50 -0.61
N ARG A 92 10.00 3.28 -1.89
CA ARG A 92 9.04 3.39 -3.01
C ARG A 92 7.91 2.37 -2.93
N GLY A 93 8.19 1.14 -2.48
CA GLY A 93 7.15 0.13 -2.23
C GLY A 93 6.21 0.55 -1.10
N LEU A 94 6.79 0.93 0.04
CA LEU A 94 6.04 1.42 1.21
C LEU A 94 5.22 2.68 0.88
N PHE A 95 5.75 3.59 0.05
CA PHE A 95 4.98 4.72 -0.45
C PHE A 95 3.70 4.28 -1.15
N GLY A 96 3.78 3.29 -2.04
CA GLY A 96 2.61 2.72 -2.69
C GLY A 96 1.59 2.20 -1.66
N GLU A 97 2.04 1.48 -0.64
CA GLU A 97 1.16 0.96 0.43
C GLU A 97 0.49 2.10 1.22
N VAL A 98 1.23 3.12 1.63
CA VAL A 98 0.68 4.29 2.37
C VAL A 98 -0.32 5.06 1.50
N MET A 99 0.02 5.31 0.23
CA MET A 99 -0.87 5.96 -0.72
C MET A 99 -2.14 5.14 -0.97
N ALA A 100 -2.06 3.82 -1.00
CA ALA A 100 -3.23 2.96 -1.14
C ALA A 100 -4.20 3.16 0.02
N GLY A 101 -3.70 3.23 1.26
CA GLY A 101 -4.52 3.56 2.43
C GLY A 101 -5.13 4.95 2.34
N MET A 102 -4.29 5.96 2.15
CA MET A 102 -4.71 7.36 2.17
C MET A 102 -5.77 7.66 1.11
N LEU A 103 -5.58 7.15 -0.11
CA LEU A 103 -6.53 7.35 -1.21
C LEU A 103 -7.82 6.53 -1.03
N THR A 104 -7.75 5.40 -0.32
CA THR A 104 -8.93 4.58 0.01
C THR A 104 -9.82 5.27 1.03
N GLU A 105 -9.24 5.97 2.01
CA GLU A 105 -9.97 6.76 3.00
C GLU A 105 -10.47 8.09 2.42
N GLN A 106 -9.69 8.72 1.54
CA GLN A 106 -10.03 10.03 0.95
C GLN A 106 -11.13 9.97 -0.12
N TYR A 107 -11.16 8.94 -0.96
CA TYR A 107 -12.04 8.88 -2.14
C TYR A 107 -13.12 7.82 -2.03
N THR A 108 -14.29 8.11 -2.63
CA THR A 108 -15.35 7.12 -2.76
C THR A 108 -14.98 6.06 -3.80
N TYR A 109 -14.92 4.81 -3.39
CA TYR A 109 -14.67 3.66 -4.28
C TYR A 109 -15.95 2.93 -4.66
N ILE A 110 -15.80 1.90 -5.51
CA ILE A 110 -16.88 1.00 -5.89
C ILE A 110 -17.64 0.48 -4.64
N GLY A 111 -18.96 0.48 -4.72
CA GLY A 111 -19.84 0.12 -3.60
C GLY A 111 -20.11 1.26 -2.60
N LYS A 112 -19.39 2.39 -2.69
CA LYS A 112 -19.54 3.58 -1.82
C LYS A 112 -19.40 3.24 -0.33
N HIS A 113 -18.46 2.37 -0.03
CA HIS A 113 -18.12 2.01 1.34
C HIS A 113 -17.27 3.09 1.98
N GLU A 114 -17.50 3.32 3.28
CA GLU A 114 -16.59 4.07 4.13
C GLU A 114 -15.51 3.11 4.61
N TRP A 115 -14.27 3.44 4.30
CA TRP A 115 -13.11 2.61 4.60
C TRP A 115 -12.31 3.22 5.74
N ASP A 116 -11.79 2.34 6.59
CA ASP A 116 -10.93 2.64 7.71
C ASP A 116 -9.66 1.79 7.61
N VAL A 117 -8.50 2.42 7.79
CA VAL A 117 -7.20 1.75 7.81
C VAL A 117 -6.65 1.80 9.24
N PRO A 118 -7.04 0.86 10.12
CA PRO A 118 -6.75 1.01 11.55
C PRO A 118 -5.25 0.86 11.86
N ILE A 119 -4.51 0.13 11.02
CA ILE A 119 -3.07 -0.08 11.15
C ILE A 119 -2.46 -0.67 9.87
N PHE A 120 -1.30 -0.16 9.48
CA PHE A 120 -0.51 -0.72 8.37
C PHE A 120 0.29 -1.94 8.84
N LEU A 121 0.42 -2.94 7.97
CA LEU A 121 1.03 -4.22 8.31
C LEU A 121 2.57 -4.25 8.18
N PHE A 122 3.22 -3.08 8.18
CA PHE A 122 4.64 -2.94 7.88
C PHE A 122 5.56 -3.71 8.84
N ARG A 123 5.17 -3.92 10.11
CA ARG A 123 5.97 -4.73 11.05
C ARG A 123 6.14 -6.19 10.62
N TYR A 124 5.24 -6.68 9.75
CA TYR A 124 5.30 -8.04 9.20
C TYR A 124 6.18 -8.14 7.94
N HIS A 125 6.95 -7.10 7.64
CA HIS A 125 7.97 -7.14 6.60
C HIS A 125 9.20 -7.90 7.10
N ALA A 126 9.10 -9.24 7.08
CA ALA A 126 10.08 -10.13 7.72
C ALA A 126 11.54 -9.93 7.26
N ASP A 127 11.77 -9.48 6.02
CA ASP A 127 13.12 -9.21 5.53
C ASP A 127 13.73 -7.94 6.13
N VAL A 128 12.91 -6.96 6.52
CA VAL A 128 13.35 -5.72 7.19
C VAL A 128 13.85 -5.99 8.59
N GLU A 129 13.16 -6.82 9.37
CA GLU A 129 13.58 -7.15 10.74
C GLU A 129 15.00 -7.70 10.74
N LYS A 130 15.25 -8.72 9.92
CA LYS A 130 16.58 -9.32 9.76
C LYS A 130 17.59 -8.33 9.21
N TYR A 131 17.22 -7.55 8.19
CA TYR A 131 18.09 -6.54 7.60
C TYR A 131 18.55 -5.52 8.64
N LEU A 132 17.64 -4.98 9.44
CA LEU A 132 17.94 -4.04 10.52
C LEU A 132 18.82 -4.66 11.60
N PHE A 133 18.54 -5.91 11.98
CA PHE A 133 19.34 -6.62 12.96
C PHE A 133 20.78 -6.88 12.49
N ASP A 134 20.96 -7.21 11.20
CA ASP A 134 22.28 -7.35 10.57
C ASP A 134 23.00 -6.00 10.47
N LEU A 135 22.29 -4.94 10.04
CA LEU A 135 22.82 -3.60 9.85
C LEU A 135 23.29 -2.97 11.18
N SER A 136 22.54 -3.17 12.27
CA SER A 136 22.90 -2.64 13.59
C SER A 136 24.17 -3.27 14.19
N ARG A 137 24.66 -4.38 13.61
CA ARG A 137 25.88 -5.08 14.04
C ARG A 137 27.02 -4.93 13.03
N ASN A 138 26.70 -4.59 11.79
CA ASN A 138 27.67 -4.39 10.71
C ASN A 138 27.08 -3.45 9.65
N ASP A 139 27.48 -2.18 9.73
CA ASP A 139 27.08 -1.09 8.83
C ASP A 139 27.41 -1.34 7.35
N THR A 140 28.40 -2.20 7.05
CA THR A 140 28.75 -2.57 5.67
C THR A 140 27.78 -3.55 5.01
N ARG A 141 26.84 -4.16 5.76
CA ARG A 141 25.85 -5.12 5.24
C ARG A 141 24.64 -4.45 4.60
N THR A 142 24.89 -3.57 3.65
CA THR A 142 23.84 -3.04 2.77
C THR A 142 23.47 -4.10 1.75
N ARG A 143 22.19 -4.51 1.73
CA ARG A 143 21.65 -5.41 0.70
C ARG A 143 20.28 -4.93 0.26
N GLN A 144 19.82 -5.43 -0.89
CA GLN A 144 18.43 -5.27 -1.27
C GLN A 144 17.54 -6.04 -0.28
N VAL A 145 16.53 -5.33 0.23
CA VAL A 145 15.45 -5.90 1.02
C VAL A 145 14.38 -6.39 0.05
N PHE A 146 13.99 -7.66 0.17
CA PHE A 146 12.88 -8.21 -0.59
C PHE A 146 11.56 -7.64 -0.10
N GLY A 147 10.61 -7.38 -1.00
CA GLY A 147 9.28 -6.88 -0.66
C GLY A 147 8.50 -7.82 0.26
N ARG A 148 7.44 -7.31 0.88
CA ARG A 148 6.53 -8.10 1.73
C ARG A 148 5.79 -9.14 0.88
N PHE A 149 5.57 -10.33 1.43
CA PHE A 149 4.72 -11.35 0.81
C PHE A 149 3.29 -11.24 1.35
N GLY A 150 2.30 -11.22 0.45
CA GLY A 150 0.88 -11.06 0.77
C GLY A 150 0.32 -9.73 0.27
N SER A 151 -0.92 -9.40 0.61
CA SER A 151 -1.56 -8.15 0.17
C SER A 151 -0.79 -6.93 0.67
N ASP A 152 -0.37 -6.07 -0.24
CA ASP A 152 0.31 -4.80 -0.01
C ASP A 152 -0.56 -3.85 0.85
N PHE A 153 -1.89 -3.95 0.77
CA PHE A 153 -2.79 -3.08 1.54
C PHE A 153 -4.02 -3.82 2.08
N LEU A 154 -4.51 -3.42 3.26
CA LEU A 154 -5.78 -3.87 3.83
C LEU A 154 -6.50 -2.70 4.52
N GLY A 155 -7.78 -2.53 4.19
CA GLY A 155 -8.71 -1.63 4.88
C GLY A 155 -10.00 -2.35 5.27
N LEU A 156 -10.70 -1.83 6.26
CA LEU A 156 -11.95 -2.37 6.78
C LEU A 156 -13.11 -1.43 6.49
N CYS A 157 -14.29 -1.99 6.25
CA CYS A 157 -15.54 -1.25 6.31
C CYS A 157 -16.31 -1.80 7.51
N LEU A 158 -16.65 -0.90 8.43
CA LEU A 158 -17.29 -1.22 9.70
C LEU A 158 -18.75 -0.80 9.69
N ASP A 159 -19.60 -1.53 10.40
CA ASP A 159 -20.94 -1.04 10.74
C ASP A 159 -20.92 -0.13 11.98
N TYR A 160 -22.10 0.36 12.38
CA TYR A 160 -22.26 1.24 13.53
C TYR A 160 -21.91 0.60 14.88
N GLU A 161 -21.80 -0.73 14.96
CA GLU A 161 -21.37 -1.46 16.15
C GLU A 161 -19.86 -1.80 16.10
N GLY A 162 -19.17 -1.43 15.02
CA GLY A 162 -17.76 -1.75 14.79
C GLY A 162 -17.52 -3.16 14.26
N ASN A 163 -18.54 -3.88 13.79
CA ASN A 163 -18.35 -5.17 13.13
C ASN A 163 -17.79 -4.98 11.72
N VAL A 164 -16.92 -5.90 11.29
CA VAL A 164 -16.41 -5.88 9.90
C VAL A 164 -17.48 -6.42 8.95
N ILE A 165 -18.01 -5.55 8.10
CA ILE A 165 -19.02 -5.91 7.10
C ILE A 165 -18.44 -6.11 5.70
N ARG A 166 -17.24 -5.57 5.45
CA ARG A 166 -16.48 -5.75 4.21
C ARG A 166 -15.00 -5.43 4.48
N PHE A 167 -14.09 -5.97 3.69
CA PHE A 167 -12.70 -5.52 3.65
C PHE A 167 -12.25 -5.22 2.22
N ILE A 168 -11.25 -4.35 2.09
CA ILE A 168 -10.56 -4.06 0.84
C ILE A 168 -9.13 -4.58 0.95
N ALA A 169 -8.67 -5.31 -0.06
CA ALA A 169 -7.32 -5.84 -0.13
C ALA A 169 -6.67 -5.37 -1.42
N GLY A 170 -5.51 -4.74 -1.27
CA GLY A 170 -4.86 -4.02 -2.36
C GLY A 170 -3.48 -4.55 -2.73
N GLU A 171 -3.16 -4.40 -4.01
CA GLU A 171 -1.81 -4.45 -4.54
C GLU A 171 -1.37 -3.03 -4.92
N ALA A 172 -0.18 -2.60 -4.51
CA ALA A 172 0.30 -1.25 -4.77
C ALA A 172 1.67 -1.28 -5.46
N LYS A 173 1.79 -0.56 -6.58
CA LYS A 173 3.01 -0.58 -7.40
C LYS A 173 3.45 0.82 -7.80
N TRP A 174 4.66 1.18 -7.40
CA TRP A 174 5.37 2.37 -7.88
C TRP A 174 6.17 2.10 -9.16
N ARG A 175 6.17 3.02 -10.13
CA ARG A 175 7.07 2.99 -11.29
C ARG A 175 7.60 4.38 -11.62
N ASP A 176 8.90 4.47 -11.91
CA ASP A 176 9.52 5.75 -12.29
C ASP A 176 9.03 6.30 -13.64
N LYS A 177 8.43 5.46 -14.49
CA LYS A 177 7.84 5.86 -15.78
C LYS A 177 6.59 5.04 -16.07
N LEU A 178 5.44 5.69 -16.06
CA LEU A 178 4.15 5.09 -16.40
C LEU A 178 3.84 5.28 -17.90
N ASN A 179 4.28 4.31 -18.70
CA ASN A 179 3.84 4.17 -20.08
C ASN A 179 3.09 2.85 -20.27
N ALA A 180 2.36 2.72 -21.39
CA ALA A 180 1.55 1.55 -21.69
C ALA A 180 2.33 0.23 -21.63
N GLY A 181 3.59 0.20 -22.11
CA GLY A 181 4.43 -1.01 -22.09
C GLY A 181 4.86 -1.42 -20.68
N THR A 182 5.15 -0.45 -19.81
CA THR A 182 5.43 -0.67 -18.39
C THR A 182 4.22 -1.27 -17.69
N ILE A 183 3.02 -0.69 -17.91
CA ILE A 183 1.77 -1.17 -17.33
C ILE A 183 1.42 -2.55 -17.83
N GLU A 184 1.48 -2.79 -19.14
CA GLU A 184 1.19 -4.10 -19.70
C GLU A 184 2.10 -5.18 -19.09
N THR A 185 3.40 -4.86 -18.91
CA THR A 185 4.35 -5.77 -18.28
C THR A 185 4.09 -5.97 -16.78
N LEU A 186 3.65 -4.92 -16.07
CA LEU A 186 3.25 -5.01 -14.68
C LEU A 186 2.03 -5.92 -14.49
N MET A 187 1.04 -5.75 -15.34
CA MET A 187 -0.26 -6.41 -15.20
C MET A 187 -0.24 -7.86 -15.73
N LEU A 188 0.47 -8.12 -16.84
CA LEU A 188 0.51 -9.44 -17.50
C LEU A 188 1.80 -10.24 -17.22
N GLY A 189 2.81 -9.59 -16.66
CA GLY A 189 4.14 -10.16 -16.44
C GLY A 189 5.11 -9.93 -17.61
N SER A 190 6.37 -10.31 -17.40
CA SER A 190 7.44 -10.18 -18.41
C SER A 190 7.24 -11.10 -19.61
N TRP A 191 7.81 -10.72 -20.75
CA TRP A 191 7.91 -11.62 -21.91
C TRP A 191 8.88 -12.76 -21.61
N VAL A 192 8.47 -13.98 -21.95
CA VAL A 192 9.29 -15.19 -21.87
C VAL A 192 9.26 -15.85 -23.24
N THR A 193 10.43 -16.32 -23.68
CA THR A 193 10.56 -17.08 -24.92
C THR A 193 10.50 -18.57 -24.56
N ASP A 194 9.59 -19.29 -25.18
CA ASP A 194 9.54 -20.75 -25.13
C ASP A 194 10.83 -21.31 -25.78
N ARG A 195 11.52 -22.19 -25.06
CA ARG A 195 12.81 -22.73 -25.53
C ARG A 195 12.66 -23.76 -26.64
N GLU A 196 11.50 -24.39 -26.77
CA GLU A 196 11.22 -25.44 -27.74
C GLU A 196 10.61 -24.85 -29.02
N THR A 197 9.65 -23.93 -28.89
CA THR A 197 8.95 -23.33 -30.04
C THR A 197 9.58 -22.02 -30.52
N GLY A 198 10.38 -21.35 -29.67
CA GLY A 198 10.92 -20.02 -29.95
C GLY A 198 9.88 -18.89 -29.89
N GLU A 199 8.62 -19.22 -29.56
CA GLU A 199 7.54 -18.24 -29.48
C GLU A 199 7.65 -17.38 -28.21
N ARG A 200 7.30 -16.11 -28.31
CA ARG A 200 7.26 -15.19 -27.17
C ARG A 200 5.85 -15.10 -26.62
N ALA A 201 5.69 -15.40 -25.34
CA ALA A 201 4.45 -15.22 -24.61
C ALA A 201 4.69 -14.39 -23.34
N ARG A 202 3.62 -13.78 -22.80
CA ARG A 202 3.68 -13.19 -21.46
C ARG A 202 3.81 -14.33 -20.45
N SER A 203 4.63 -14.14 -19.42
CA SER A 203 4.82 -15.12 -18.33
C SER A 203 3.53 -15.45 -17.59
N GLY A 204 2.53 -14.55 -17.66
CA GLY A 204 1.28 -14.69 -16.92
C GLY A 204 1.49 -14.57 -15.42
N LYS A 205 2.56 -13.92 -14.96
CA LYS A 205 2.91 -13.73 -13.54
C LYS A 205 2.91 -12.25 -13.14
N GLY A 206 1.94 -11.49 -13.67
CA GLY A 206 1.72 -10.09 -13.30
C GLY A 206 0.64 -9.93 -12.24
N VAL A 207 0.28 -8.68 -11.94
CA VAL A 207 -0.72 -8.34 -10.89
C VAL A 207 -2.06 -9.05 -11.13
N TRP A 208 -2.53 -9.16 -12.38
CA TRP A 208 -3.79 -9.86 -12.66
C TRP A 208 -3.75 -11.34 -12.26
N PHE A 209 -2.61 -12.00 -12.42
CA PHE A 209 -2.45 -13.40 -12.04
C PHE A 209 -2.52 -13.58 -10.52
N GLU A 210 -1.88 -12.68 -9.78
CA GLU A 210 -1.86 -12.73 -8.31
C GLU A 210 -3.25 -12.47 -7.74
N VAL A 211 -3.90 -11.39 -8.17
CA VAL A 211 -5.23 -11.01 -7.69
C VAL A 211 -6.29 -12.06 -8.02
N ASN A 212 -6.26 -12.67 -9.20
CA ASN A 212 -7.22 -13.70 -9.59
C ASN A 212 -7.08 -15.01 -8.81
N ARG A 213 -5.90 -15.27 -8.22
CA ARG A 213 -5.60 -16.50 -7.49
C ARG A 213 -5.53 -16.29 -5.98
N ASP A 214 -5.75 -15.07 -5.52
CA ASP A 214 -5.68 -14.78 -4.11
C ASP A 214 -6.78 -15.52 -3.36
N THR A 215 -6.45 -15.92 -2.14
CA THR A 215 -7.37 -16.62 -1.27
C THR A 215 -8.53 -15.70 -0.85
N PRO A 216 -9.75 -16.24 -0.67
CA PRO A 216 -10.88 -15.42 -0.22
C PRO A 216 -10.62 -14.68 1.09
N VAL A 217 -9.81 -15.27 1.97
CA VAL A 217 -9.40 -14.69 3.25
C VAL A 217 -7.88 -14.60 3.27
N PRO A 218 -7.29 -13.46 2.87
CA PRO A 218 -5.83 -13.33 2.79
C PRO A 218 -5.18 -13.43 4.17
N HIS A 219 -3.94 -13.94 4.22
CA HIS A 219 -3.17 -14.04 5.46
C HIS A 219 -3.00 -12.69 6.18
N GLY A 220 -3.03 -11.59 5.44
CA GLY A 220 -3.02 -10.23 6.00
C GLY A 220 -4.17 -9.96 6.99
N LEU A 221 -5.35 -10.59 6.82
CA LEU A 221 -6.44 -10.45 7.80
C LEU A 221 -6.09 -11.08 9.16
N ARG A 222 -5.31 -12.16 9.17
CA ARG A 222 -4.79 -12.74 10.42
C ARG A 222 -3.77 -11.82 11.09
N GLN A 223 -2.90 -11.21 10.29
CA GLN A 223 -1.91 -10.23 10.76
C GLN A 223 -2.59 -9.00 11.36
N LEU A 224 -3.58 -8.44 10.65
CA LEU A 224 -4.41 -7.33 11.11
C LEU A 224 -5.11 -7.67 12.43
N GLN A 225 -5.79 -8.82 12.50
CA GLN A 225 -6.47 -9.26 13.72
C GLN A 225 -5.52 -9.30 14.93
N ARG A 226 -4.30 -9.84 14.76
CA ARG A 226 -3.30 -9.89 15.85
C ARG A 226 -2.89 -8.49 16.29
N LEU A 227 -2.64 -7.60 15.34
CA LEU A 227 -2.32 -6.20 15.62
C LEU A 227 -3.43 -5.52 16.41
N LEU A 228 -4.70 -5.67 16.00
CA LEU A 228 -5.83 -5.08 16.73
C LEU A 228 -5.90 -5.58 18.18
N ARG A 229 -5.71 -6.89 18.40
CA ARG A 229 -5.69 -7.48 19.74
C ARG A 229 -4.54 -6.98 20.62
N GLU A 230 -3.38 -6.73 20.02
CA GLU A 230 -2.19 -6.29 20.74
C GLU A 230 -2.20 -4.78 21.02
N ARG A 231 -2.68 -3.98 20.06
CA ARG A 231 -2.55 -2.51 20.11
C ARG A 231 -3.77 -1.82 20.69
N ASP A 232 -4.97 -2.30 20.39
CA ASP A 232 -6.22 -1.71 20.91
C ASP A 232 -7.36 -2.75 20.95
N PRO A 233 -7.28 -3.74 21.87
CA PRO A 233 -8.30 -4.78 21.97
C PRO A 233 -9.67 -4.24 22.39
N GLY A 234 -9.69 -3.13 23.14
CA GLY A 234 -10.92 -2.52 23.64
C GLY A 234 -11.68 -1.79 22.54
N GLY A 235 -11.00 -0.88 21.83
CA GLY A 235 -11.62 -0.09 20.76
C GLY A 235 -12.02 -0.91 19.54
N HIS A 236 -11.40 -2.07 19.32
CA HIS A 236 -11.64 -2.91 18.14
C HIS A 236 -12.28 -4.28 18.45
N SER A 237 -12.91 -4.43 19.62
CA SER A 237 -13.45 -5.73 20.07
C SER A 237 -14.46 -6.37 19.10
N ALA A 238 -15.40 -5.59 18.54
CA ALA A 238 -16.36 -6.07 17.54
C ALA A 238 -15.69 -6.45 16.21
N ALA A 239 -14.71 -5.67 15.76
CA ALA A 239 -13.94 -5.97 14.56
C ALA A 239 -13.11 -7.25 14.74
N ILE A 240 -12.44 -7.41 15.88
CA ILE A 240 -11.67 -8.62 16.24
C ILE A 240 -12.58 -9.86 16.22
N LEU A 241 -13.78 -9.77 16.80
CA LEU A 241 -14.75 -10.86 16.80
C LEU A 241 -15.23 -11.22 15.39
N SER A 242 -15.47 -10.21 14.54
CA SER A 242 -15.85 -10.42 13.13
C SER A 242 -14.75 -11.15 12.38
N LEU A 243 -13.50 -10.73 12.55
CA LEU A 243 -12.33 -11.38 11.96
C LEU A 243 -12.13 -12.80 12.52
N ASP A 244 -12.38 -13.05 13.80
CA ASP A 244 -12.33 -14.40 14.38
C ASP A 244 -13.29 -15.37 13.69
N LYS A 245 -14.53 -14.93 13.47
CA LYS A 245 -15.56 -15.73 12.78
C LYS A 245 -15.18 -15.98 11.33
N ALA A 246 -14.59 -15.00 10.65
CA ALA A 246 -14.16 -15.15 9.26
C ALA A 246 -12.93 -16.05 9.10
N LEU A 247 -12.01 -16.02 10.06
CA LEU A 247 -10.77 -16.78 10.07
C LEU A 247 -10.91 -18.18 10.70
N ALA A 248 -12.12 -18.58 11.10
CA ALA A 248 -12.39 -19.88 11.71
C ALA A 248 -12.29 -21.03 10.71
N LEU A 249 -11.68 -22.16 11.13
CA LEU A 249 -11.57 -23.35 10.27
C LEU A 249 -12.92 -24.07 10.06
N ARG A 250 -13.84 -23.95 11.03
CA ARG A 250 -15.15 -24.62 11.00
C ARG A 250 -16.23 -23.54 10.92
N ASN A 251 -17.09 -23.65 9.90
CA ASN A 251 -18.19 -22.72 9.63
C ASN A 251 -17.74 -21.25 9.61
N PRO A 252 -16.77 -20.88 8.73
CA PRO A 252 -16.34 -19.49 8.61
C PRO A 252 -17.51 -18.61 8.17
N VAL A 253 -17.60 -17.41 8.73
CA VAL A 253 -18.54 -16.38 8.27
C VAL A 253 -17.84 -15.56 7.18
N PRO A 254 -18.26 -15.65 5.90
CA PRO A 254 -17.60 -14.92 4.83
C PRO A 254 -17.81 -13.42 5.00
N ILE A 255 -16.75 -12.66 4.79
CA ILE A 255 -16.79 -11.19 4.70
C ILE A 255 -16.60 -10.82 3.23
N PRO A 256 -17.51 -10.04 2.62
CA PRO A 256 -17.32 -9.50 1.29
C PRO A 256 -15.97 -8.80 1.12
N ARG A 257 -15.39 -8.91 -0.08
CA ARG A 257 -14.09 -8.36 -0.43
C ARG A 257 -14.20 -7.40 -1.60
N THR A 258 -13.47 -6.30 -1.53
CA THR A 258 -13.11 -5.46 -2.67
C THR A 258 -11.63 -5.65 -2.99
N ASN A 259 -11.28 -5.84 -4.25
CA ASN A 259 -9.91 -5.86 -4.73
C ASN A 259 -9.49 -4.44 -5.11
N LEU A 260 -8.35 -3.98 -4.60
CA LEU A 260 -7.74 -2.71 -4.98
C LEU A 260 -6.48 -2.96 -5.79
N ILE A 261 -6.29 -2.19 -6.85
CA ILE A 261 -5.01 -2.10 -7.55
C ILE A 261 -4.66 -0.63 -7.63
N LEU A 262 -3.61 -0.24 -6.91
CA LEU A 262 -3.03 1.09 -7.01
C LEU A 262 -1.77 1.00 -7.87
N ILE A 263 -1.74 1.80 -8.93
CA ILE A 263 -0.53 2.02 -9.72
C ILE A 263 -0.17 3.49 -9.61
N ALA A 264 0.99 3.76 -9.05
CA ALA A 264 1.53 5.10 -8.88
C ALA A 264 2.83 5.24 -9.65
N GLY A 265 3.12 6.44 -10.14
CA GLY A 265 4.36 6.65 -10.86
C GLY A 265 4.41 7.98 -11.61
N ASN A 266 5.58 8.24 -12.20
CA ASN A 266 5.76 9.48 -12.94
C ASN A 266 5.10 9.40 -14.31
N ASP A 267 4.52 10.54 -14.69
CA ASP A 267 4.03 10.78 -16.03
C ASP A 267 5.15 10.64 -17.07
N VAL A 268 4.76 10.41 -18.32
CA VAL A 268 5.65 10.38 -19.46
C VAL A 268 5.20 11.44 -20.47
N PRO A 269 6.11 12.16 -21.14
CA PRO A 269 5.74 13.23 -22.08
C PRO A 269 4.82 12.80 -23.24
N SER A 270 4.73 11.50 -23.51
CA SER A 270 3.89 10.93 -24.57
C SER A 270 2.44 10.68 -24.15
N ARG A 271 2.07 10.94 -22.90
CA ARG A 271 0.72 10.71 -22.39
C ARG A 271 -0.06 12.02 -22.39
N ASP A 272 -1.28 11.98 -22.91
CA ASP A 272 -2.20 13.12 -22.88
C ASP A 272 -2.94 13.19 -21.54
N GLU A 273 -3.41 14.38 -21.15
CA GLU A 273 -4.25 14.57 -19.96
C GLU A 273 -5.50 13.66 -20.00
N ARG A 274 -5.90 13.13 -18.84
CA ARG A 274 -7.05 12.21 -18.69
C ARG A 274 -6.95 10.91 -19.48
N MET A 275 -5.74 10.55 -19.93
CA MET A 275 -5.50 9.26 -20.54
C MET A 275 -5.13 8.24 -19.46
N SER A 276 -6.03 7.28 -19.22
CA SER A 276 -5.78 6.13 -18.35
C SER A 276 -4.93 5.06 -19.09
N LEU A 277 -4.11 4.32 -18.36
CA LEU A 277 -3.29 3.24 -18.90
C LEU A 277 -3.97 1.87 -18.76
N ILE A 278 -4.93 1.76 -17.85
CA ILE A 278 -5.86 0.64 -17.72
C ILE A 278 -7.23 1.06 -18.29
N PRO A 279 -7.99 0.14 -18.93
CA PRO A 279 -9.34 0.44 -19.41
C PRO A 279 -10.20 1.17 -18.36
N TRP A 280 -10.64 2.38 -18.68
CA TRP A 280 -11.29 3.27 -17.70
C TRP A 280 -12.73 2.86 -17.37
N GLN A 281 -13.52 2.53 -18.39
CA GLN A 281 -14.96 2.27 -18.22
C GLN A 281 -15.31 0.79 -18.24
N GLU A 282 -14.42 -0.05 -18.76
CA GLU A 282 -14.68 -1.48 -18.92
C GLU A 282 -13.73 -2.28 -18.05
N MET A 283 -14.29 -3.26 -17.36
CA MET A 283 -13.49 -4.18 -16.55
C MET A 283 -12.48 -4.89 -17.46
N PRO A 284 -11.18 -4.90 -17.11
CA PRO A 284 -10.18 -5.65 -17.86
C PRO A 284 -10.58 -7.12 -17.99
N LYS A 285 -10.49 -7.69 -19.20
CA LYS A 285 -10.92 -9.07 -19.47
C LYS A 285 -10.07 -10.09 -18.70
N GLU A 286 -8.86 -9.70 -18.34
CA GLU A 286 -7.92 -10.48 -17.57
C GLU A 286 -8.33 -10.60 -16.10
N TYR A 287 -9.18 -9.71 -15.60
CA TYR A 287 -9.71 -9.82 -14.25
C TYR A 287 -10.87 -10.82 -14.21
N THR A 288 -10.70 -11.90 -13.44
CA THR A 288 -11.64 -13.03 -13.37
C THR A 288 -12.06 -13.38 -11.95
N ALA A 289 -11.52 -12.69 -10.94
CA ALA A 289 -11.95 -12.85 -9.56
C ALA A 289 -13.41 -12.42 -9.36
N PRO A 290 -14.15 -13.03 -8.42
CA PRO A 290 -15.57 -12.76 -8.20
C PRO A 290 -15.84 -11.47 -7.40
N ASN A 291 -14.80 -10.75 -6.99
CA ASN A 291 -14.90 -9.59 -6.10
C ASN A 291 -15.06 -8.30 -6.89
N ASP A 292 -15.64 -7.27 -6.27
CA ASP A 292 -15.61 -5.91 -6.83
C ASP A 292 -14.16 -5.48 -7.05
N LEU A 293 -13.89 -4.82 -8.17
CA LEU A 293 -12.56 -4.32 -8.53
C LEU A 293 -12.54 -2.80 -8.48
N GLN A 294 -11.62 -2.25 -7.70
CA GLN A 294 -11.23 -0.85 -7.74
C GLN A 294 -9.81 -0.75 -8.33
N VAL A 295 -9.67 0.02 -9.41
CA VAL A 295 -8.36 0.43 -9.94
C VAL A 295 -8.15 1.90 -9.62
N VAL A 296 -6.93 2.25 -9.23
CA VAL A 296 -6.49 3.62 -9.02
C VAL A 296 -5.18 3.83 -9.78
N GLU A 297 -5.17 4.81 -10.67
CA GLU A 297 -3.96 5.26 -11.36
C GLU A 297 -3.58 6.63 -10.81
N LEU A 298 -2.41 6.73 -10.17
CA LEU A 298 -1.86 7.97 -9.64
C LEU A 298 -0.67 8.42 -10.49
N ILE A 299 -0.90 9.46 -11.29
CA ILE A 299 0.08 10.01 -12.22
C ILE A 299 0.70 11.28 -11.62
N LEU A 300 1.99 11.22 -11.32
CA LEU A 300 2.74 12.29 -10.67
C LEU A 300 3.75 12.94 -11.61
N LYS A 301 4.13 14.18 -11.31
CA LYS A 301 5.30 14.85 -11.88
C LYS A 301 6.41 14.79 -10.82
N ASP A 302 7.54 14.20 -11.18
CA ASP A 302 8.71 14.05 -10.29
C ASP A 302 8.38 13.40 -8.93
N GLY A 303 7.44 12.46 -8.91
CA GLY A 303 7.01 11.78 -7.69
C GLY A 303 8.13 10.98 -7.02
N GLY A 304 9.20 10.62 -7.73
CA GLY A 304 10.41 10.08 -7.11
C GLY A 304 10.99 11.04 -6.06
N ASP A 305 11.12 12.32 -6.41
CA ASP A 305 11.68 13.35 -5.53
C ASP A 305 10.74 13.62 -4.36
N LEU A 306 9.43 13.64 -4.59
CA LEU A 306 8.42 13.76 -3.53
C LEU A 306 8.57 12.63 -2.50
N ILE A 307 8.77 11.39 -2.95
CA ILE A 307 8.93 10.26 -2.04
C ILE A 307 10.23 10.41 -1.23
N ASP A 308 11.33 10.81 -1.86
CA ASP A 308 12.58 11.05 -1.12
C ASP A 308 12.40 12.14 -0.06
N GLN A 309 11.78 13.27 -0.42
CA GLN A 309 11.47 14.35 0.52
C GLN A 309 10.64 13.87 1.71
N ILE A 310 9.54 13.15 1.47
CA ILE A 310 8.69 12.63 2.57
C ILE A 310 9.52 11.74 3.50
N TYR A 311 10.23 10.74 2.96
CA TYR A 311 10.94 9.76 3.77
C TYR A 311 12.16 10.34 4.49
N ASP A 312 12.83 11.33 3.92
CA ASP A 312 13.97 11.99 4.55
C ASP A 312 13.54 12.93 5.68
N THR A 313 12.28 13.42 5.67
CA THR A 313 11.72 14.30 6.69
C THR A 313 11.03 13.57 7.86
N LEU A 314 10.66 12.29 7.73
CA LEU A 314 9.97 11.57 8.81
C LEU A 314 10.76 11.62 10.14
N TRP A 315 10.10 12.06 11.21
CA TRP A 315 10.64 12.29 12.56
C TRP A 315 11.91 13.15 12.61
N SER A 316 12.01 14.17 11.75
CA SER A 316 13.10 15.17 11.74
C SER A 316 12.76 16.46 12.46
#